data_AF-A0A2X2X5Q8-F1
#
_entry.id   AF-A0A2X2X5Q8-F1
#
_cell.length_a   1.000
_cell.length_b   1.000
_cell.length_c   1.000
_cell.angle_alpha   90.00
_cell.angle_beta   90.00
_cell.angle_gamma   90.00
#
_symmetry.space_group_name_H-M   'P 1'
#
loop_
_entity.id
_entity.type
_entity.pdbx_description
1 polymer ?
#
loop_
_entity_poly.entity_id
_entity_poly.type
_entity_poly.pdbx_seq_one_letter_code
_entity_poly.pdbx_strand_id
1 'polypeptide(L)'
;MTRTYIINQIDAVFDLLVSDSSYLKKKWSKYYNTEYKDNCERLLYFDMMAISAFIIKLFQKKKSKALQSFFDKVEIILNDADSEVKNLILAGLIEGIQQICPYKKIDMRYEFDTWLSPLTKKHWDKLTGFYKFD
;
A
#
# COMPACT_ATOMS: atom_id res chain seq x y z
N MET A 1 18.71 -8.92 15.69
CA MET A 1 17.32 -9.42 15.77
C MET A 1 16.60 -8.92 14.54
N THR A 2 16.28 -9.79 13.60
CA THR A 2 15.40 -9.49 12.47
C THR A 2 14.02 -9.17 13.05
N ARG A 3 13.51 -7.95 12.86
CA ARG A 3 12.17 -7.58 13.31
C ARG A 3 11.18 -8.24 12.36
N THR A 4 10.45 -9.24 12.83
CA THR A 4 9.31 -9.80 12.10
C THR A 4 8.08 -8.96 12.40
N TYR A 5 7.46 -8.38 11.37
CA TYR A 5 6.16 -7.71 11.52
C TYR A 5 5.07 -8.76 11.64
N ILE A 6 4.34 -8.74 12.75
CA ILE A 6 3.22 -9.67 13.00
C ILE A 6 1.90 -8.93 13.06
N ILE A 7 0.77 -9.62 12.87
CA ILE A 7 -0.56 -8.99 12.85
C ILE A 7 -0.88 -8.19 14.12
N ASN A 8 -0.39 -8.63 15.29
CA ASN A 8 -0.55 -7.91 16.56
C ASN A 8 0.21 -6.57 16.61
N GLN A 9 1.05 -6.28 15.61
CA GLN A 9 1.78 -5.03 15.43
C GLN A 9 1.29 -4.26 14.21
N ILE A 10 0.04 -4.48 13.78
CA ILE A 10 -0.47 -3.92 12.54
C ILE A 10 -0.38 -2.38 12.50
N ASP A 11 -0.57 -1.69 13.62
CA ASP A 11 -0.38 -0.24 13.70
C ASP A 11 1.03 0.20 13.30
N ALA A 12 2.06 -0.54 13.69
CA ALA A 12 3.43 -0.26 13.31
C ALA A 12 3.65 -0.43 11.79
N VAL A 13 2.90 -1.33 11.14
CA VAL A 13 2.91 -1.49 9.68
C VAL A 13 2.31 -0.26 9.01
N PHE A 14 1.14 0.21 9.47
CA PHE A 14 0.51 1.42 8.95
C PHE A 14 1.38 2.66 9.16
N ASP A 15 1.94 2.83 10.36
CA ASP A 15 2.84 3.93 10.70
C ASP A 15 4.10 3.92 9.83
N LEU A 16 4.67 2.72 9.61
CA LEU A 16 5.81 2.55 8.72
C LEU A 16 5.43 3.02 7.30
N LEU A 17 4.36 2.48 6.72
CA LEU A 17 3.93 2.82 5.35
C LEU A 17 3.80 4.34 5.13
N VAL A 18 3.29 5.08 6.12
CA VAL A 18 3.07 6.53 5.98
C VAL A 18 4.25 7.41 6.44
N SER A 19 5.26 6.82 7.10
CA SER A 19 6.29 7.53 7.88
C SER A 19 7.05 8.67 7.16
N ASP A 20 7.38 8.54 5.88
CA ASP A 20 8.27 9.50 5.18
C ASP A 20 7.52 10.47 4.26
N SER A 21 6.19 10.48 4.34
CA SER A 21 5.37 11.39 3.54
C SER A 21 4.41 12.14 4.45
N SER A 22 4.65 13.44 4.62
CA SER A 22 3.74 14.33 5.35
C SER A 22 2.33 14.32 4.76
N TYR A 23 2.22 14.11 3.44
CA TYR A 23 0.94 13.91 2.77
C TYR A 23 0.25 12.62 3.23
N LEU A 24 0.95 11.48 3.22
CA LEU A 24 0.38 10.20 3.63
C LEU A 24 0.01 10.22 5.11
N LYS A 25 0.90 10.72 6.00
CA LYS A 25 0.60 10.91 7.43
C LYS A 25 -0.69 11.69 7.64
N LYS A 26 -0.81 12.85 6.99
CA LYS A 26 -1.98 13.72 7.11
C LYS A 26 -3.25 13.04 6.60
N LYS A 27 -3.16 12.30 5.48
CA LYS A 27 -4.32 11.59 4.91
C LYS A 27 -4.75 10.42 5.76
N TRP A 28 -3.80 9.62 6.23
CA TRP A 28 -4.03 8.49 7.12
C TRP A 28 -4.65 8.93 8.45
N SER A 29 -4.06 9.89 9.14
CA SER A 29 -4.61 10.41 10.40
C SER A 29 -6.03 10.98 10.22
N LYS A 30 -6.28 11.70 9.12
CA LYS A 30 -7.63 12.20 8.83
C LYS A 30 -8.63 11.06 8.62
N TYR A 31 -8.26 10.05 7.83
CA TYR A 31 -9.09 8.88 7.57
C TYR A 31 -9.39 8.14 8.87
N TYR A 32 -8.36 7.77 9.63
CA TYR A 32 -8.49 7.03 10.87
C TYR A 32 -9.40 7.74 11.88
N ASN A 33 -9.20 9.05 12.08
CA ASN A 33 -10.02 9.84 13.00
C ASN A 33 -11.47 10.02 12.54
N THR A 34 -11.75 9.86 11.24
CA THR A 34 -13.10 9.99 10.69
C THR A 34 -13.84 8.66 10.79
N GLU A 35 -13.22 7.58 10.30
CA GLU A 35 -13.86 6.25 10.26
C GLU A 35 -14.03 5.66 11.66
N TYR A 36 -13.04 5.85 12.55
CA TYR A 36 -12.99 5.22 13.87
C TYR A 36 -13.35 6.17 15.02
N LYS A 37 -14.02 7.29 14.72
CA LYS A 37 -14.44 8.28 15.72
C LYS A 37 -15.29 7.67 16.83
N ASP A 38 -16.16 6.73 16.47
CA ASP A 38 -17.15 6.13 17.36
C ASP A 38 -16.69 4.77 17.92
N ASN A 39 -15.38 4.50 17.92
CA ASN A 39 -14.79 3.23 18.38
C ASN A 39 -15.40 1.97 17.72
N CYS A 40 -15.78 2.08 16.45
CA CYS A 40 -16.24 0.93 15.69
C CYS A 40 -15.10 -0.08 15.45
N GLU A 41 -15.48 -1.32 15.14
CA GLU A 41 -14.51 -2.36 14.81
C GLU A 41 -13.66 -1.97 13.60
N ARG A 42 -12.36 -2.25 13.69
CA ARG A 42 -11.39 -1.89 12.68
C ARG A 42 -11.42 -2.85 11.49
N LEU A 43 -11.55 -2.31 10.28
CA LEU A 43 -11.58 -3.10 9.04
C LEU A 43 -10.26 -2.95 8.27
N LEU A 44 -9.29 -3.81 8.57
CA LEU A 44 -7.90 -3.67 8.07
C LEU A 44 -7.77 -3.64 6.54
N TYR A 45 -8.60 -4.38 5.80
CA TYR A 45 -8.59 -4.31 4.34
C TYR A 45 -9.11 -2.97 3.81
N PHE A 46 -10.09 -2.35 4.47
CA PHE A 46 -10.58 -1.02 4.12
C PHE A 46 -9.52 0.05 4.42
N ASP A 47 -8.79 -0.10 5.52
CA ASP A 47 -7.64 0.76 5.83
C ASP A 47 -6.57 0.71 4.75
N MET A 48 -6.21 -0.49 4.28
CA MET A 48 -5.25 -0.65 3.18
C MET A 48 -5.78 -0.07 1.88
N MET A 49 -7.07 -0.26 1.56
CA MET A 49 -7.71 0.37 0.40
C MET A 49 -7.66 1.90 0.47
N ALA A 50 -7.80 2.49 1.66
CA ALA A 50 -7.63 3.93 1.86
C ALA A 50 -6.19 4.37 1.56
N ILE A 51 -5.18 3.63 2.03
CA ILE A 51 -3.77 3.86 1.67
C ILE A 51 -3.57 3.75 0.16
N SER A 52 -4.09 2.72 -0.50
CA SER A 52 -4.04 2.54 -1.96
C SER A 52 -4.53 3.78 -2.69
N ALA A 53 -5.68 4.31 -2.27
CA ALA A 53 -6.23 5.54 -2.84
C ALA A 53 -5.33 6.77 -2.62
N PHE A 54 -4.67 6.87 -1.46
CA PHE A 54 -3.71 7.96 -1.21
C PHE A 54 -2.46 7.84 -2.07
N ILE A 55 -1.98 6.62 -2.32
CA ILE A 55 -0.83 6.37 -3.19
C ILE A 55 -1.14 6.72 -4.63
N ILE A 56 -2.31 6.38 -5.15
CA ILE A 56 -2.75 6.81 -6.48
C ILE A 56 -2.78 8.34 -6.59
N LYS A 57 -3.24 9.05 -5.55
CA LYS A 57 -3.21 10.52 -5.54
C LYS A 57 -1.80 11.09 -5.47
N LEU A 58 -0.89 10.41 -4.78
CA LEU A 58 0.51 10.80 -4.70
C LEU A 58 1.23 10.57 -6.05
N PHE A 59 0.90 9.47 -6.74
CA PHE A 59 1.32 9.16 -8.09
C PHE A 59 0.89 10.22 -9.10
N GLN A 60 -0.39 10.58 -9.13
CA GLN A 60 -0.91 11.62 -10.04
C GLN A 60 -0.26 13.00 -9.83
N LYS A 61 0.28 13.26 -8.62
CA LYS A 61 1.01 14.50 -8.29
C LYS A 61 2.50 14.45 -8.67
N LYS A 62 2.96 13.37 -9.31
CA LYS A 62 4.36 13.16 -9.72
C LYS A 62 5.38 13.31 -8.58
N LYS A 63 5.02 12.91 -7.36
CA LYS A 63 5.90 13.01 -6.18
C LYS A 63 6.79 11.77 -6.05
N SER A 64 7.76 11.64 -6.97
CA SER A 64 8.60 10.44 -7.15
C SER A 64 9.32 9.96 -5.90
N LYS A 65 9.93 10.85 -5.09
CA LYS A 65 10.65 10.45 -3.86
C LYS A 65 9.76 9.80 -2.81
N ALA A 66 8.54 10.31 -2.66
CA ALA A 66 7.59 9.78 -1.68
C ALA A 66 6.99 8.45 -2.15
N LEU A 67 6.84 8.24 -3.46
CA LEU A 67 6.49 6.93 -4.02
C LEU A 67 7.60 5.91 -3.78
N GLN A 68 8.85 6.27 -4.08
CA GLN A 68 9.99 5.38 -3.88
C GLN A 68 10.06 4.91 -2.43
N SER A 69 10.11 5.86 -1.49
CA SER A 69 10.17 5.54 -0.06
C SER A 69 8.98 4.71 0.44
N PHE A 70 7.80 4.88 -0.16
CA PHE A 70 6.64 4.04 0.16
C PHE A 70 6.87 2.59 -0.28
N PHE A 71 7.24 2.38 -1.54
CA PHE A 71 7.45 1.03 -2.07
C PHE A 71 8.69 0.33 -1.49
N ASP A 72 9.72 1.08 -1.08
CA ASP A 72 10.86 0.53 -0.33
C ASP A 72 10.40 -0.11 1.00
N LYS A 73 9.40 0.49 1.66
CA LYS A 73 8.84 -0.08 2.90
C LYS A 73 7.93 -1.26 2.64
N VAL A 74 7.17 -1.22 1.56
CA VAL A 74 6.39 -2.39 1.11
C VAL A 74 7.33 -3.57 0.90
N GLU A 75 8.48 -3.36 0.25
CA GLU A 75 9.51 -4.39 0.07
C GLU A 75 10.00 -4.95 1.41
N ILE A 76 10.37 -4.07 2.35
CA ILE A 76 10.82 -4.46 3.70
C ILE A 76 9.75 -5.29 4.42
N ILE A 77 8.50 -4.84 4.41
CA ILE A 77 7.39 -5.55 5.05
C ILE A 77 7.17 -6.91 4.38
N LEU A 78 7.16 -6.98 3.05
CA LEU A 78 6.99 -8.24 2.33
C LEU A 78 8.14 -9.22 2.58
N ASN A 79 9.35 -8.74 2.84
CA ASN A 79 10.47 -9.63 3.18
C ASN A 79 10.31 -10.21 4.60
N ASP A 80 9.98 -9.35 5.57
CA ASP A 80 10.16 -9.66 6.99
C ASP A 80 8.86 -9.96 7.75
N ALA A 81 7.68 -9.79 7.17
CA ALA A 81 6.41 -9.99 7.87
C ALA A 81 5.92 -11.45 7.93
N ASP A 82 4.99 -11.73 8.84
CA ASP A 82 4.24 -12.98 8.89
C ASP A 82 3.27 -13.13 7.70
N SER A 83 2.64 -14.31 7.59
CA SER A 83 1.74 -14.61 6.47
C SER A 83 0.50 -13.73 6.44
N GLU A 84 -0.04 -13.31 7.59
CA GLU A 84 -1.25 -12.50 7.65
C GLU A 84 -0.98 -11.05 7.20
N VAL A 85 0.09 -10.44 7.71
CA VAL A 85 0.52 -9.11 7.28
C VAL A 85 0.92 -9.12 5.80
N LYS A 86 1.63 -10.16 5.34
CA LYS A 86 1.94 -10.34 3.91
C LYS A 86 0.67 -10.38 3.07
N ASN A 87 -0.33 -11.16 3.48
CA ASN A 87 -1.60 -11.24 2.75
C ASN A 87 -2.32 -9.89 2.72
N LEU A 88 -2.32 -9.16 3.84
CA LEU A 88 -2.93 -7.84 3.92
C LEU A 88 -2.22 -6.81 3.01
N ILE A 89 -0.89 -6.85 2.90
CA ILE A 89 -0.15 -6.01 1.95
C ILE A 89 -0.48 -6.38 0.50
N LEU A 90 -0.56 -7.68 0.18
CA LEU A 90 -0.83 -8.11 -1.18
C LEU A 90 -2.27 -7.81 -1.61
N ALA A 91 -3.26 -8.34 -0.89
CA ALA A 91 -4.67 -8.22 -1.24
C ALA A 91 -5.29 -6.87 -0.82
N GLY A 92 -4.88 -6.29 0.31
CA GLY A 92 -5.41 -5.00 0.75
C GLY A 92 -4.78 -3.80 0.06
N LEU A 93 -3.47 -3.83 -0.16
CA LEU A 93 -2.70 -2.69 -0.68
C LEU A 93 -2.36 -2.84 -2.16
N ILE A 94 -1.61 -3.87 -2.56
CA ILE A 94 -1.15 -4.00 -3.96
C ILE A 94 -2.32 -4.19 -4.92
N GLU A 95 -3.20 -5.16 -4.66
CA GLU A 95 -4.42 -5.34 -5.44
C GLU A 95 -5.30 -4.09 -5.39
N GLY A 96 -5.39 -3.42 -4.24
CA GLY A 96 -6.14 -2.18 -4.10
C GLY A 96 -5.64 -1.05 -5.00
N ILE A 97 -4.31 -0.87 -5.12
CA ILE A 97 -3.72 0.09 -6.06
C ILE A 97 -4.10 -0.29 -7.49
N GLN A 98 -3.92 -1.55 -7.87
CA GLN A 98 -4.23 -2.07 -9.20
C GLN A 98 -5.72 -1.91 -9.56
N GLN A 99 -6.63 -2.18 -8.63
CA GLN A 99 -8.07 -1.98 -8.82
C GLN A 99 -8.43 -0.53 -9.10
N ILE A 100 -7.72 0.44 -8.51
CA ILE A 100 -8.01 1.87 -8.70
C ILE A 100 -7.48 2.39 -10.05
N CYS A 101 -6.38 1.81 -10.56
CA CYS A 101 -5.69 2.28 -11.77
C CYS A 101 -6.60 2.43 -13.01
N PRO A 102 -7.41 1.43 -13.40
CA PRO A 102 -8.32 1.54 -14.55
C PRO A 102 -9.27 2.73 -14.46
N TYR A 103 -9.86 2.98 -13.28
CA TYR A 103 -10.77 4.10 -13.05
C TYR A 103 -10.08 5.48 -13.09
N LYS A 104 -8.75 5.49 -13.05
CA LYS A 104 -7.91 6.71 -13.13
C LYS A 104 -7.14 6.81 -14.43
N LYS A 105 -7.38 5.90 -15.39
CA LYS A 105 -6.67 5.83 -16.68
C LYS A 105 -5.15 5.75 -16.49
N ILE A 106 -4.71 4.97 -15.52
CA ILE A 106 -3.29 4.67 -15.25
C ILE A 106 -3.00 3.28 -15.79
N ASP A 107 -2.01 3.15 -16.65
CA ASP A 107 -1.53 1.87 -17.16
C ASP A 107 -0.60 1.20 -16.15
N MET A 108 -1.19 0.41 -15.26
CA MET A 108 -0.50 -0.26 -14.16
C MET A 108 0.53 -1.32 -14.59
N ARG A 109 0.60 -1.67 -15.89
CA ARG A 109 1.56 -2.66 -16.40
C ARG A 109 3.01 -2.18 -16.30
N TYR A 110 3.21 -0.87 -16.45
CA TYR A 110 4.55 -0.27 -16.54
C TYR A 110 4.71 1.02 -15.75
N GLU A 111 3.61 1.75 -15.47
CA GLU A 111 3.72 3.09 -14.87
C GLU A 111 4.31 3.09 -13.45
N PHE A 112 4.30 1.96 -12.75
CA PHE A 112 4.87 1.82 -11.41
C PHE A 112 6.28 1.22 -11.37
N ASP A 113 6.78 0.66 -12.47
CA ASP A 113 7.98 -0.19 -12.50
C ASP A 113 9.22 0.46 -11.87
N THR A 114 9.38 1.79 -12.04
CA THR A 114 10.51 2.53 -11.50
C THR A 114 10.58 2.53 -9.97
N TRP A 115 9.46 2.33 -9.26
CA TRP A 115 9.44 2.32 -7.79
C TRP A 115 9.39 0.93 -7.17
N LEU A 116 9.10 -0.10 -7.96
CA LEU A 116 8.90 -1.45 -7.44
C LEU A 116 10.25 -2.16 -7.31
N SER A 117 10.63 -2.46 -6.06
CA SER A 117 11.76 -3.35 -5.77
C SER A 117 11.45 -4.81 -6.18
N PRO A 118 12.46 -5.70 -6.31
CA PRO A 118 12.28 -7.00 -6.96
C PRO A 118 11.18 -7.90 -6.38
N LEU A 119 11.03 -8.00 -5.05
CA LEU A 119 9.99 -8.84 -4.46
C LEU A 119 8.61 -8.23 -4.70
N THR A 120 8.47 -6.93 -4.47
CA THR A 120 7.23 -6.19 -4.72
C THR A 120 6.84 -6.27 -6.19
N LYS A 121 7.79 -6.12 -7.14
CA LYS A 121 7.57 -6.26 -8.58
C LYS A 121 7.11 -7.67 -8.95
N LYS A 122 7.75 -8.70 -8.42
CA LYS A 122 7.33 -10.10 -8.63
C LYS A 122 5.87 -10.32 -8.22
N HIS A 123 5.47 -9.78 -7.09
CA HIS A 123 4.09 -9.87 -6.62
C HIS A 123 3.13 -9.00 -7.44
N TRP A 124 3.53 -7.78 -7.77
CA TRP A 124 2.79 -6.87 -8.63
C TRP A 124 2.44 -7.51 -9.97
N ASP A 125 3.43 -8.12 -10.63
CA ASP A 125 3.25 -8.75 -11.94
C ASP A 125 2.36 -10.00 -11.86
N LYS A 126 2.53 -10.80 -10.81
CA LYS A 126 1.69 -11.96 -10.56
C LYS A 126 0.21 -11.56 -10.38
N LEU A 127 -0.04 -10.45 -9.69
CA LEU A 127 -1.39 -9.91 -9.47
C LEU A 127 -1.95 -9.21 -10.71
N THR A 128 -1.10 -8.48 -11.45
CA THR A 128 -1.47 -7.83 -12.71
C THR A 128 -1.90 -8.86 -13.76
N GLY A 129 -1.32 -10.06 -13.74
CA GLY A 129 -1.68 -11.16 -14.63
C GLY A 129 -3.13 -11.64 -14.54
N PHE A 130 -3.89 -11.23 -13.52
CA PHE A 130 -5.35 -11.45 -13.46
C PHE A 130 -6.15 -10.52 -14.39
N TYR A 131 -5.57 -9.39 -14.79
CA TYR A 131 -6.22 -8.43 -15.68
C TYR A 131 -5.78 -8.70 -17.12
N LYS A 132 -6.67 -9.32 -17.90
CA LYS A 132 -6.56 -9.25 -19.37
C LYS A 132 -6.98 -7.84 -19.76
N PHE A 133 -6.05 -7.09 -20.34
CA PHE A 133 -6.33 -5.82 -20.98
C PHE A 133 -6.49 -6.12 -22.47
N ASP A 134 -7.71 -5.94 -22.99
CA ASP A 134 -8.04 -6.05 -24.40
C ASP A 134 -7.43 -4.91 -25.24
#